data_AF-A0A3C0Z2V0-F1
#
_entry.id   AF-A0A3C0Z2V0-F1
#
_cell.length_a   1.000
_cell.length_b   1.000
_cell.length_c   1.000
_cell.angle_alpha   90.00
_cell.angle_beta   90.00
_cell.angle_gamma   90.00
#
_symmetry.space_group_name_H-M   'P 1'
#
loop_
_entity.id
_entity.type
_entity.pdbx_description
1 polymer ?
#
loop_
_entity_poly.entity_id
_entity_poly.type
_entity_poly.pdbx_seq_one_letter_code
_entity_poly.pdbx_strand_id
1 'polypeptide(L)'
;MTWGRRPGQFGQSVDRLTTGGSPAGVRPSANAMRKIPGWYALKTFQALNTVIRAVILGVAALLLTFAGPNAAHAAAIAVTATNDELNTDGDCSLREAIQAANTDTGVDSCLSGNGADTIMVPAGTYTLSLPSLEDSNTSGDLDIVGDLTIHGAGAASTIIDGGDIDRVFDVQIGANVAISGLTITNGSSGPANDGGGIRNAGTLTVNSSVIDRNWAGNNDSYESGASGGEIFNSGVLTLIDTAVSDNDALDGGGIVNTGSMVLTRSTISDCWLSA
;
A
#
# COMPACT_ATOMS: atom_id res chain seq x y z
N MET A 1 -21.11 52.73 25.43
CA MET A 1 -20.57 54.11 25.24
C MET A 1 -20.30 54.73 26.61
N THR A 2 -19.41 55.73 26.70
CA THR A 2 -19.27 56.74 27.79
C THR A 2 -19.44 56.30 29.26
N TRP A 3 -18.37 56.15 30.06
CA TRP A 3 -17.52 57.20 30.69
C TRP A 3 -18.06 57.79 32.01
N GLY A 4 -17.31 57.58 33.11
CA GLY A 4 -17.45 58.31 34.39
C GLY A 4 -16.17 58.20 35.23
N ARG A 5 -15.50 59.33 35.54
CA ARG A 5 -14.21 59.42 36.28
C ARG A 5 -14.48 59.85 37.75
N ARG A 6 -13.59 59.67 38.74
CA ARG A 6 -12.37 60.50 39.03
C ARG A 6 -11.51 59.93 40.22
N PRO A 7 -10.29 60.46 40.50
CA PRO A 7 -9.14 59.61 40.92
C PRO A 7 -8.24 60.10 42.08
N GLY A 8 -7.13 59.37 42.33
CA GLY A 8 -5.87 59.79 43.01
C GLY A 8 -5.30 58.71 43.97
N GLN A 9 -4.00 58.55 44.31
CA GLN A 9 -2.65 58.96 43.83
C GLN A 9 -1.59 58.24 44.76
N PHE A 10 -0.25 58.17 44.61
CA PHE A 10 0.81 58.74 43.75
C PHE A 10 2.14 57.90 43.90
N GLY A 11 3.11 57.97 42.95
CA GLY A 11 4.53 57.49 43.09
C GLY A 11 4.79 56.00 42.75
N GLN A 12 5.84 55.51 42.03
CA GLN A 12 7.24 55.91 41.70
C GLN A 12 8.27 55.59 42.83
N SER A 13 9.46 54.98 42.62
CA SER A 13 10.13 54.43 41.41
C SER A 13 11.44 53.60 41.69
N VAL A 14 12.00 52.97 40.62
CA VAL A 14 13.40 52.47 40.32
C VAL A 14 14.14 51.33 41.06
N ASP A 15 14.72 50.42 40.24
CA ASP A 15 16.04 49.70 40.23
C ASP A 15 16.94 49.60 41.51
N ARG A 16 17.75 48.55 41.77
CA ARG A 16 18.73 47.84 40.89
C ARG A 16 19.37 46.61 41.58
N LEU A 17 20.16 45.78 40.86
CA LEU A 17 21.02 44.71 41.41
C LEU A 17 22.35 45.25 41.98
N THR A 18 22.95 44.61 43.01
CA THR A 18 24.21 43.79 42.95
C THR A 18 24.89 43.49 44.32
N THR A 19 25.59 42.34 44.40
CA THR A 19 26.78 42.00 45.24
C THR A 19 26.81 42.09 46.78
N GLY A 20 27.12 40.94 47.41
CA GLY A 20 28.36 40.76 48.19
C GLY A 20 28.34 40.91 49.73
N GLY A 21 28.83 39.90 50.45
CA GLY A 21 29.16 40.00 51.89
C GLY A 21 29.35 38.65 52.60
N SER A 22 30.57 38.37 53.09
CA SER A 22 30.92 37.13 53.82
C SER A 22 31.20 37.39 55.30
N PRO A 23 30.84 36.49 56.23
CA PRO A 23 31.51 36.33 57.51
C PRO A 23 32.63 35.27 57.43
N ALA A 24 33.59 35.31 58.35
CA ALA A 24 34.82 34.49 58.27
C ALA A 24 35.15 33.76 59.57
N GLY A 25 35.89 32.65 59.46
CA GLY A 25 36.95 32.32 60.42
C GLY A 25 36.75 31.13 61.37
N VAL A 26 37.06 29.91 60.89
CA VAL A 26 37.68 28.86 61.72
C VAL A 26 38.82 28.22 60.91
N ARG A 27 39.98 28.00 61.51
CA ARG A 27 41.12 27.27 60.92
C ARG A 27 41.63 26.18 61.86
N PRO A 28 41.54 24.89 61.48
CA PRO A 28 42.31 23.82 62.11
C PRO A 28 43.79 23.86 61.70
N SER A 29 44.66 23.25 62.51
CA SER A 29 46.11 23.21 62.32
C SER A 29 46.56 22.11 61.34
N ALA A 30 47.70 22.34 60.67
CA ALA A 30 48.33 21.34 59.82
C ALA A 30 49.38 20.53 60.59
N ASN A 31 49.14 19.23 60.83
CA ASN A 31 50.19 18.26 61.14
C ASN A 31 49.68 16.80 61.12
N ALA A 32 50.02 16.01 60.08
CA ALA A 32 50.06 14.53 60.08
C ALA A 32 50.46 13.93 58.71
N MET A 33 51.53 14.42 58.05
CA MET A 33 51.89 13.93 56.70
C MET A 33 52.65 12.58 56.74
N ARG A 34 51.91 11.48 56.95
CA ARG A 34 52.43 10.11 56.98
C ARG A 34 52.92 9.67 55.59
N LYS A 35 54.23 9.70 55.37
CA LYS A 35 54.87 9.24 54.13
C LYS A 35 54.59 7.76 53.85
N ILE A 36 54.26 7.44 52.60
CA ILE A 36 54.08 6.07 52.09
C ILE A 36 55.22 5.80 51.07
N PRO A 37 55.91 4.64 51.10
CA PRO A 37 57.01 4.36 50.16
C PRO A 37 56.53 4.24 48.70
N GLY A 38 57.09 5.08 47.81
CA GLY A 38 56.62 5.26 46.43
C GLY A 38 56.97 4.15 45.43
N TRP A 39 57.10 2.88 45.86
CA TRP A 39 57.58 1.79 44.99
C TRP A 39 56.43 0.97 44.35
N TYR A 40 55.25 0.95 44.99
CA TYR A 40 54.08 0.21 44.49
C TYR A 40 53.31 0.93 43.36
N ALA A 41 53.55 2.24 43.16
CA ALA A 41 52.77 3.05 42.22
C ALA A 41 53.07 2.78 40.74
N LEU A 42 54.26 2.25 40.39
CA LEU A 42 54.72 2.25 39.00
C LEU A 42 54.18 1.10 38.13
N LYS A 43 53.63 0.03 38.72
CA LYS A 43 53.14 -1.14 37.96
C LYS A 43 51.63 -1.15 37.67
N THR A 44 50.85 -0.21 38.23
CA THR A 44 49.39 -0.15 38.02
C THR A 44 48.98 0.82 36.91
N PHE A 45 49.73 1.91 36.68
CA PHE A 45 49.36 2.94 35.70
C PHE A 45 49.39 2.48 34.23
N GLN A 46 50.23 1.51 33.86
CA GLN A 46 50.25 0.96 32.49
C GLN A 46 49.05 0.06 32.18
N ALA A 47 48.38 -0.51 33.18
CA ALA A 47 47.20 -1.36 32.96
C ALA A 47 45.92 -0.54 32.74
N LEU A 48 45.71 0.55 33.50
CA LEU A 48 44.47 1.35 33.42
C LEU A 48 44.26 2.01 32.04
N ASN A 49 45.30 2.58 31.43
CA ASN A 49 45.15 3.31 30.17
C ASN A 49 44.71 2.44 28.98
N THR A 50 45.01 1.13 29.01
CA THR A 50 44.59 0.19 27.97
C THR A 50 43.10 -0.17 28.13
N VAL A 51 42.65 -0.43 29.36
CA VAL A 51 41.26 -0.78 29.66
C VAL A 51 40.31 0.41 29.40
N ILE A 52 40.69 1.62 29.81
CA ILE A 52 39.84 2.82 29.64
C ILE A 52 39.61 3.12 28.14
N ARG A 53 40.62 2.94 27.29
CA ARG A 53 40.46 3.11 25.83
C ARG A 53 39.57 2.03 25.20
N ALA A 54 39.68 0.78 25.65
CA ALA A 54 38.81 -0.30 25.18
C ALA A 54 37.33 -0.07 25.55
N VAL A 55 37.05 0.39 26.77
CA VAL A 55 35.67 0.66 27.22
C VAL A 55 35.05 1.85 26.48
N ILE A 56 35.79 2.93 26.25
CA ILE A 56 35.26 4.12 25.54
C ILE A 56 34.92 3.79 24.08
N LEU A 57 35.73 2.96 23.40
CA LEU A 57 35.41 2.49 22.05
C LEU A 57 34.27 1.45 22.03
N GLY A 58 34.20 0.57 23.03
CA GLY A 58 33.14 -0.44 23.14
C GLY A 58 31.75 0.15 23.40
N VAL A 59 31.64 1.18 24.25
CA VAL A 59 30.36 1.85 24.54
C VAL A 59 29.89 2.71 23.37
N ALA A 60 30.81 3.35 22.63
CA ALA A 60 30.47 4.10 21.42
C ALA A 60 29.90 3.20 20.29
N ALA A 61 30.30 1.93 20.24
CA ALA A 61 29.80 0.95 19.27
C ALA A 61 28.42 0.36 19.63
N LEU A 62 27.96 0.49 20.88
CA LEU A 62 26.67 -0.08 21.35
C LEU A 62 25.53 0.95 21.41
N LEU A 63 25.68 2.07 20.71
CA LEU A 63 24.59 2.99 20.33
C LEU A 63 24.52 3.20 18.81
N LEU A 64 25.00 2.23 18.03
CA LEU A 64 24.49 2.02 16.68
C LEU A 64 23.00 1.71 16.79
N THR A 65 22.17 2.66 16.37
CA THR A 65 20.72 2.54 16.41
C THR A 65 20.27 1.28 15.67
N PHE A 66 19.33 0.54 16.26
CA PHE A 66 18.64 -0.54 15.55
C PHE A 66 17.63 0.06 14.57
N ALA A 67 18.13 0.86 13.63
CA ALA A 67 17.51 1.00 12.33
C ALA A 67 17.62 -0.38 11.67
N GLY A 68 16.64 -1.24 11.98
CA GLY A 68 16.27 -2.29 11.03
C GLY A 68 15.95 -1.64 9.68
N PRO A 69 15.89 -2.41 8.59
CA PRO A 69 15.38 -1.86 7.34
C PRO A 69 14.01 -1.27 7.63
N ASN A 70 13.89 0.05 7.51
CA ASN A 70 12.61 0.64 7.19
C ASN A 70 12.24 -0.03 5.86
N ALA A 71 11.31 -0.98 5.92
CA ALA A 71 10.56 -1.32 4.73
C ALA A 71 9.99 0.01 4.25
N ALA A 72 10.48 0.48 3.10
CA ALA A 72 9.85 1.60 2.44
C ALA A 72 8.47 1.07 2.03
N HIS A 73 7.48 1.32 2.88
CA HIS A 73 6.10 1.21 2.46
C HIS A 73 5.97 2.14 1.26
N ALA A 74 5.80 1.57 0.07
CA ALA A 74 5.25 2.29 -1.06
C ALA A 74 3.98 2.99 -0.55
N ALA A 75 3.81 4.25 -0.92
CA ALA A 75 2.67 5.03 -0.44
C ALA A 75 1.40 4.38 -1.01
N ALA A 76 0.60 3.77 -0.14
CA ALA A 76 -0.58 3.06 -0.58
C ALA A 76 -1.64 4.04 -1.10
N ILE A 77 -2.14 3.82 -2.30
CA ILE A 77 -3.24 4.57 -2.89
C ILE A 77 -4.52 4.00 -2.24
N ALA A 78 -5.14 4.77 -1.35
CA ALA A 78 -6.31 4.33 -0.59
C ALA A 78 -7.58 4.77 -1.31
N VAL A 79 -8.33 3.81 -1.86
CA VAL A 79 -9.63 4.06 -2.49
C VAL A 79 -10.61 4.54 -1.42
N THR A 80 -11.31 5.65 -1.66
CA THR A 80 -12.29 6.24 -0.73
C THR A 80 -13.72 6.20 -1.21
N ALA A 81 -13.98 5.99 -2.51
CA ALA A 81 -15.32 5.87 -3.07
C ALA A 81 -15.55 4.59 -3.86
N THR A 82 -16.82 4.20 -3.94
CA THR A 82 -17.33 3.00 -4.64
C THR A 82 -17.88 3.29 -6.04
N ASN A 83 -17.90 4.56 -6.44
CA ASN A 83 -18.35 4.99 -7.75
C ASN A 83 -17.31 4.61 -8.82
N ASP A 84 -17.77 4.37 -10.04
CA ASP A 84 -16.91 4.16 -11.21
C ASP A 84 -16.88 5.43 -12.06
N GLU A 85 -15.82 6.21 -11.94
CA GLU A 85 -15.70 7.56 -12.52
C GLU A 85 -14.22 7.98 -12.70
N LEU A 86 -14.00 9.19 -13.25
CA LEU A 86 -12.70 9.88 -13.39
C LEU A 86 -12.97 11.41 -13.42
N ASN A 87 -13.67 11.93 -12.41
CA ASN A 87 -14.22 13.28 -12.40
C ASN A 87 -13.33 14.25 -11.58
N THR A 88 -13.89 15.21 -10.83
CA THR A 88 -13.12 16.00 -9.86
C THR A 88 -14.07 16.56 -8.77
N ASP A 89 -14.48 15.72 -7.82
CA ASP A 89 -15.38 16.07 -6.72
C ASP A 89 -14.75 15.99 -5.30
N GLY A 90 -13.50 15.52 -5.21
CA GLY A 90 -12.71 15.50 -3.98
C GLY A 90 -12.58 14.13 -3.29
N ASP A 91 -12.81 13.02 -4.01
CA ASP A 91 -12.52 11.68 -3.51
C ASP A 91 -11.52 10.88 -4.37
N CYS A 92 -11.66 9.55 -4.43
CA CYS A 92 -10.69 8.63 -5.01
C CYS A 92 -11.40 7.29 -5.27
N SER A 93 -11.82 7.06 -6.51
CA SER A 93 -12.42 5.78 -6.92
C SER A 93 -11.36 4.70 -7.20
N LEU A 94 -11.83 3.47 -7.47
CA LEU A 94 -10.94 2.39 -7.91
C LEU A 94 -10.32 2.68 -9.29
N ARG A 95 -11.09 3.27 -10.21
CA ARG A 95 -10.62 3.63 -11.55
C ARG A 95 -9.58 4.75 -11.49
N GLU A 96 -9.81 5.78 -10.67
CA GLU A 96 -8.82 6.82 -10.39
C GLU A 96 -7.56 6.28 -9.72
N ALA A 97 -7.69 5.34 -8.76
CA ALA A 97 -6.54 4.75 -8.09
C ALA A 97 -5.67 3.91 -9.03
N ILE A 98 -6.30 3.17 -9.96
CA ILE A 98 -5.61 2.43 -11.03
C ILE A 98 -4.98 3.41 -12.03
N GLN A 99 -5.68 4.50 -12.39
CA GLN A 99 -5.15 5.56 -13.25
C GLN A 99 -3.90 6.22 -12.65
N ALA A 100 -3.91 6.45 -11.33
CA ALA A 100 -2.83 7.10 -10.60
C ALA A 100 -1.57 6.22 -10.46
N ALA A 101 -1.76 4.90 -10.34
CA ALA A 101 -0.67 3.92 -10.41
C ALA A 101 -0.12 3.77 -11.84
N ASN A 102 -1.00 3.60 -12.83
CA ASN A 102 -0.63 3.45 -14.25
C ASN A 102 0.18 4.62 -14.82
N THR A 103 0.15 5.80 -14.19
CA THR A 103 0.79 7.02 -14.70
C THR A 103 1.83 7.67 -13.77
N ASP A 104 2.12 7.10 -12.59
CA ASP A 104 2.96 7.72 -11.54
C ASP A 104 2.50 9.15 -11.14
N THR A 105 1.20 9.49 -11.29
CA THR A 105 0.66 10.84 -11.03
C THR A 105 -0.66 10.79 -10.25
N GLY A 106 -0.93 11.81 -9.42
CA GLY A 106 -2.18 11.86 -8.65
C GLY A 106 -3.39 12.18 -9.55
N VAL A 107 -4.53 11.57 -9.22
CA VAL A 107 -5.82 11.71 -9.91
C VAL A 107 -6.87 12.02 -8.84
N ASP A 108 -7.63 13.10 -9.01
CA ASP A 108 -8.31 13.86 -7.94
C ASP A 108 -7.55 13.80 -6.59
N SER A 109 -8.05 13.03 -5.63
CA SER A 109 -7.47 12.89 -4.29
C SER A 109 -6.80 11.52 -4.06
N CYS A 110 -6.74 10.67 -5.09
CA CYS A 110 -5.80 9.55 -5.14
C CYS A 110 -4.36 10.05 -5.19
N LEU A 111 -3.50 9.49 -4.34
CA LEU A 111 -2.07 9.79 -4.31
C LEU A 111 -1.39 9.29 -5.59
N SER A 112 -0.36 10.01 -6.04
CA SER A 112 0.51 9.57 -7.14
C SER A 112 1.22 8.26 -6.81
N GLY A 113 1.22 7.33 -7.76
CA GLY A 113 2.05 6.12 -7.70
C GLY A 113 3.56 6.38 -7.66
N ASN A 114 4.33 5.33 -7.37
CA ASN A 114 5.76 5.31 -7.67
C ASN A 114 6.28 3.91 -8.04
N GLY A 115 6.05 3.53 -9.29
CA GLY A 115 6.65 2.36 -9.96
C GLY A 115 6.02 1.01 -9.58
N ALA A 116 6.03 0.64 -8.30
CA ALA A 116 5.47 -0.62 -7.81
C ALA A 116 4.47 -0.35 -6.68
N ASP A 117 3.21 -0.15 -7.03
CA ASP A 117 2.22 0.45 -6.15
C ASP A 117 1.38 -0.54 -5.33
N THR A 118 0.63 -0.02 -4.37
CA THR A 118 -0.35 -0.78 -3.59
C THR A 118 -1.65 0.00 -3.46
N ILE A 119 -2.68 -0.46 -4.17
CA ILE A 119 -4.04 0.05 -4.10
C ILE A 119 -4.77 -0.70 -2.98
N MET A 120 -5.18 0.04 -1.96
CA MET A 120 -5.94 -0.47 -0.82
C MET A 120 -7.43 -0.21 -1.07
N VAL A 121 -8.22 -1.29 -1.19
CA VAL A 121 -9.65 -1.22 -1.50
C VAL A 121 -10.46 -1.60 -0.26
N PRO A 122 -11.21 -0.68 0.35
CA PRO A 122 -12.07 -0.96 1.50
C PRO A 122 -13.15 -2.02 1.24
N ALA A 123 -13.91 -2.34 2.29
CA ALA A 123 -15.13 -3.13 2.14
C ALA A 123 -16.22 -2.29 1.44
N GLY A 124 -16.82 -2.85 0.39
CA GLY A 124 -17.76 -2.19 -0.49
C GLY A 124 -18.03 -2.99 -1.77
N THR A 125 -19.00 -2.54 -2.56
CA THR A 125 -19.24 -3.02 -3.92
C THR A 125 -18.86 -1.89 -4.88
N TYR A 126 -17.97 -2.20 -5.81
CA TYR A 126 -17.38 -1.27 -6.78
C TYR A 126 -17.90 -1.67 -8.16
N THR A 127 -19.06 -1.13 -8.54
CA THR A 127 -19.76 -1.50 -9.78
C THR A 127 -19.33 -0.59 -10.93
N LEU A 128 -18.76 -1.19 -11.97
CA LEU A 128 -18.40 -0.49 -13.20
C LEU A 128 -19.67 0.02 -13.91
N SER A 129 -19.62 1.25 -14.40
CA SER A 129 -20.81 1.99 -14.86
C SER A 129 -20.57 2.89 -16.08
N LEU A 130 -19.34 2.96 -16.58
CA LEU A 130 -18.95 3.71 -17.78
C LEU A 130 -18.84 2.79 -19.02
N PRO A 131 -19.92 2.49 -19.76
CA PRO A 131 -19.87 1.54 -20.89
C PRO A 131 -18.99 2.05 -22.04
N SER A 132 -17.99 1.26 -22.40
CA SER A 132 -17.05 1.48 -23.51
C SER A 132 -16.39 0.16 -23.90
N LEU A 133 -15.47 0.18 -24.86
CA LEU A 133 -14.57 -0.92 -25.24
C LEU A 133 -13.23 -0.29 -25.65
N GLU A 134 -12.39 0.08 -24.68
CA GLU A 134 -11.14 0.85 -24.90
C GLU A 134 -10.07 0.52 -23.86
N ASP A 135 -8.83 0.37 -24.32
CA ASP A 135 -7.71 -0.21 -23.54
C ASP A 135 -6.87 0.88 -22.82
N SER A 136 -7.50 1.86 -22.18
CA SER A 136 -6.81 2.99 -21.51
C SER A 136 -7.42 3.42 -20.15
N ASN A 137 -8.19 2.55 -19.49
CA ASN A 137 -8.78 2.72 -18.16
C ASN A 137 -9.75 3.92 -18.02
N THR A 138 -10.14 4.61 -19.10
CA THR A 138 -11.01 5.80 -18.98
C THR A 138 -12.50 5.46 -18.77
N SER A 139 -12.86 4.22 -19.08
CA SER A 139 -14.19 3.63 -19.13
C SER A 139 -14.05 2.12 -19.38
N GLY A 140 -15.14 1.38 -19.57
CA GLY A 140 -15.09 -0.07 -19.81
C GLY A 140 -14.62 -0.82 -18.57
N ASP A 141 -13.71 -1.77 -18.74
CA ASP A 141 -13.04 -2.48 -17.66
C ASP A 141 -11.92 -1.64 -17.01
N LEU A 142 -11.12 -2.28 -16.14
CA LEU A 142 -10.02 -1.63 -15.44
C LEU A 142 -8.68 -2.10 -16.03
N ASP A 143 -8.12 -1.32 -16.97
CA ASP A 143 -6.79 -1.60 -17.53
C ASP A 143 -5.67 -1.37 -16.49
N ILE A 144 -4.76 -2.33 -16.42
CA ILE A 144 -3.56 -2.26 -15.61
C ILE A 144 -2.35 -2.43 -16.52
N VAL A 145 -1.59 -1.33 -16.69
CA VAL A 145 -0.34 -1.28 -17.46
C VAL A 145 0.91 -1.18 -16.56
N GLY A 146 0.75 -0.76 -15.30
CA GLY A 146 1.82 -0.65 -14.31
C GLY A 146 2.01 -1.91 -13.44
N ASP A 147 3.10 -1.92 -12.67
CA ASP A 147 3.33 -2.92 -11.63
C ASP A 147 2.57 -2.50 -10.36
N LEU A 148 1.54 -3.26 -9.94
CA LEU A 148 0.76 -2.90 -8.76
C LEU A 148 0.15 -4.08 -8.00
N THR A 149 -0.12 -3.85 -6.72
CA THR A 149 -0.87 -4.76 -5.84
C THR A 149 -2.25 -4.18 -5.54
N ILE A 150 -3.32 -4.92 -5.78
CA ILE A 150 -4.68 -4.56 -5.32
C ILE A 150 -5.00 -5.43 -4.10
N HIS A 151 -5.32 -4.78 -2.97
CA HIS A 151 -5.61 -5.45 -1.71
C HIS A 151 -6.97 -5.02 -1.16
N GLY A 152 -7.94 -5.93 -1.25
CA GLY A 152 -9.26 -5.78 -0.66
C GLY A 152 -9.32 -6.13 0.82
N ALA A 153 -10.42 -5.76 1.48
CA ALA A 153 -10.71 -6.12 2.87
C ALA A 153 -11.05 -7.62 3.09
N GLY A 154 -10.99 -8.44 2.03
CA GLY A 154 -11.34 -9.85 2.01
C GLY A 154 -12.51 -10.10 1.06
N ALA A 155 -12.51 -11.24 0.35
CA ALA A 155 -13.40 -11.47 -0.79
C ALA A 155 -14.89 -11.28 -0.48
N ALA A 156 -15.34 -11.73 0.69
CA ALA A 156 -16.74 -11.57 1.15
C ALA A 156 -17.12 -10.14 1.58
N SER A 157 -16.21 -9.16 1.44
CA SER A 157 -16.35 -7.78 1.90
C SER A 157 -16.02 -6.74 0.82
N THR A 158 -15.11 -7.04 -0.10
CA THR A 158 -14.73 -6.18 -1.22
C THR A 158 -15.09 -6.88 -2.53
N ILE A 159 -16.09 -6.35 -3.23
CA ILE A 159 -16.63 -6.90 -4.48
C ILE A 159 -16.38 -5.90 -5.60
N ILE A 160 -15.67 -6.33 -6.65
CA ILE A 160 -15.55 -5.57 -7.90
C ILE A 160 -16.52 -6.21 -8.89
N ASP A 161 -17.43 -5.40 -9.42
CA ASP A 161 -18.63 -5.83 -10.13
C ASP A 161 -18.64 -5.19 -11.53
N GLY A 162 -18.49 -6.00 -12.58
CA GLY A 162 -18.40 -5.51 -13.96
C GLY A 162 -19.69 -4.91 -14.52
N GLY A 163 -20.82 -5.00 -13.78
CA GLY A 163 -22.08 -4.39 -14.17
C GLY A 163 -22.68 -4.89 -15.49
N ASP A 164 -22.20 -6.03 -16.00
CA ASP A 164 -22.45 -6.57 -17.34
C ASP A 164 -22.06 -5.64 -18.52
N ILE A 165 -21.26 -4.57 -18.29
CA ILE A 165 -20.97 -3.54 -19.32
C ILE A 165 -19.71 -3.80 -20.16
N ASP A 166 -18.64 -4.29 -19.54
CA ASP A 166 -17.41 -4.82 -20.15
C ASP A 166 -16.79 -5.82 -19.15
N ARG A 167 -15.52 -6.20 -19.32
CA ARG A 167 -14.75 -7.05 -18.38
C ARG A 167 -14.60 -6.37 -17.00
N VAL A 168 -14.01 -7.06 -16.02
CA VAL A 168 -13.64 -6.40 -14.74
C VAL A 168 -12.20 -5.88 -14.77
N PHE A 169 -11.25 -6.68 -15.27
CA PHE A 169 -9.82 -6.31 -15.30
C PHE A 169 -9.13 -6.73 -16.60
N ASP A 170 -8.31 -5.83 -17.16
CA ASP A 170 -7.32 -6.14 -18.19
C ASP A 170 -5.90 -5.94 -17.64
N VAL A 171 -5.17 -7.03 -17.45
CA VAL A 171 -3.74 -6.99 -17.13
C VAL A 171 -2.96 -7.03 -18.44
N GLN A 172 -2.57 -5.84 -18.92
CA GLN A 172 -1.93 -5.65 -20.21
C GLN A 172 -0.48 -6.19 -20.24
N ILE A 173 0.08 -6.27 -21.45
CA ILE A 173 1.42 -6.84 -21.68
C ILE A 173 2.52 -6.03 -20.98
N GLY A 174 3.26 -6.70 -20.10
CA GLY A 174 4.39 -6.11 -19.35
C GLY A 174 4.07 -5.78 -17.90
N ALA A 175 2.81 -5.60 -17.54
CA ALA A 175 2.39 -5.35 -16.15
C ALA A 175 2.62 -6.58 -15.26
N ASN A 176 3.03 -6.35 -14.01
CA ASN A 176 3.15 -7.37 -12.96
C ASN A 176 2.20 -7.05 -11.79
N VAL A 177 1.11 -7.79 -11.71
CA VAL A 177 -0.07 -7.49 -10.90
C VAL A 177 -0.30 -8.55 -9.82
N ALA A 178 -0.57 -8.10 -8.59
CA ALA A 178 -0.96 -8.97 -7.47
C ALA A 178 -2.32 -8.56 -6.91
N ILE A 179 -3.36 -9.34 -7.20
CA ILE A 179 -4.71 -9.15 -6.65
C ILE A 179 -4.88 -10.02 -5.40
N SER A 180 -5.47 -9.47 -4.34
CA SER A 180 -5.80 -10.22 -3.14
C SER A 180 -7.05 -9.75 -2.41
N GLY A 181 -7.83 -10.69 -1.88
CA GLY A 181 -8.96 -10.40 -1.01
C GLY A 181 -10.14 -9.69 -1.71
N LEU A 182 -10.40 -10.00 -2.98
CA LEU A 182 -11.52 -9.48 -3.77
C LEU A 182 -12.52 -10.59 -4.13
N THR A 183 -13.77 -10.22 -4.38
CA THR A 183 -14.65 -10.93 -5.32
C THR A 183 -14.64 -10.19 -6.65
N ILE A 184 -14.64 -10.90 -7.77
CA ILE A 184 -14.62 -10.38 -9.14
C ILE A 184 -15.80 -11.01 -9.88
N THR A 185 -16.84 -10.22 -10.16
CA THR A 185 -18.15 -10.73 -10.61
C THR A 185 -18.78 -9.88 -11.71
N ASN A 186 -19.70 -10.45 -12.48
CA ASN A 186 -20.53 -9.77 -13.49
C ASN A 186 -19.72 -9.02 -14.57
N GLY A 187 -18.47 -9.44 -14.83
CA GLY A 187 -17.71 -8.99 -16.00
C GLY A 187 -18.21 -9.69 -17.27
N SER A 188 -18.31 -8.94 -18.36
CA SER A 188 -18.91 -9.34 -19.63
C SER A 188 -18.02 -8.89 -20.79
N SER A 189 -17.23 -9.77 -21.39
CA SER A 189 -16.31 -9.37 -22.48
C SER A 189 -17.02 -9.01 -23.79
N GLY A 190 -18.32 -9.32 -23.89
CA GLY A 190 -19.12 -9.12 -25.08
C GLY A 190 -18.73 -10.03 -26.26
N PRO A 191 -19.39 -9.84 -27.42
CA PRO A 191 -19.38 -10.82 -28.51
C PRO A 191 -18.06 -10.92 -29.31
N ALA A 192 -17.03 -10.15 -28.95
CA ALA A 192 -15.82 -9.99 -29.76
C ALA A 192 -14.50 -9.99 -28.97
N ASN A 193 -14.53 -10.06 -27.64
CA ASN A 193 -13.33 -9.99 -26.79
C ASN A 193 -13.25 -11.20 -25.84
N ASP A 194 -12.05 -11.51 -25.37
CA ASP A 194 -11.78 -12.60 -24.44
C ASP A 194 -11.62 -12.08 -22.99
N GLY A 195 -11.89 -12.90 -21.98
CA GLY A 195 -11.56 -12.59 -20.58
C GLY A 195 -12.66 -11.89 -19.79
N GLY A 196 -13.89 -12.42 -19.84
CA GLY A 196 -15.10 -11.86 -19.22
C GLY A 196 -14.92 -11.25 -17.83
N GLY A 197 -14.33 -11.97 -16.88
CA GLY A 197 -13.93 -11.41 -15.60
C GLY A 197 -12.54 -10.78 -15.65
N ILE A 198 -11.58 -11.51 -16.24
CA ILE A 198 -10.18 -11.09 -16.33
C ILE A 198 -9.58 -11.45 -17.70
N ARG A 199 -8.98 -10.47 -18.36
CA ARG A 199 -8.00 -10.68 -19.44
C ARG A 199 -6.58 -10.50 -18.87
N ASN A 200 -5.66 -11.42 -19.17
CA ASN A 200 -4.27 -11.34 -18.71
C ASN A 200 -3.27 -11.65 -19.84
N ALA A 201 -2.59 -10.61 -20.30
CA ALA A 201 -1.41 -10.67 -21.17
C ALA A 201 -0.09 -10.36 -20.42
N GLY A 202 -0.18 -9.85 -19.18
CA GLY A 202 0.96 -9.59 -18.30
C GLY A 202 1.31 -10.77 -17.38
N THR A 203 1.73 -10.44 -16.15
CA THR A 203 1.90 -11.40 -15.06
C THR A 203 0.86 -11.08 -13.97
N LEU A 204 -0.02 -12.02 -13.65
CA LEU A 204 -1.07 -11.86 -12.65
C LEU A 204 -0.98 -12.96 -11.59
N THR A 205 -0.94 -12.55 -10.31
CA THR A 205 -1.20 -13.43 -9.16
C THR A 205 -2.53 -13.05 -8.52
N VAL A 206 -3.44 -14.01 -8.35
CA VAL A 206 -4.71 -13.81 -7.63
C VAL A 206 -4.72 -14.69 -6.37
N ASN A 207 -4.75 -14.06 -5.19
CA ASN A 207 -4.57 -14.71 -3.89
C ASN A 207 -5.77 -14.49 -2.94
N SER A 208 -6.36 -15.57 -2.43
CA SER A 208 -7.43 -15.52 -1.43
C SER A 208 -8.65 -14.70 -1.90
N SER A 209 -9.03 -14.88 -3.16
CA SER A 209 -10.12 -14.16 -3.85
C SER A 209 -11.19 -15.13 -4.39
N VAL A 210 -12.30 -14.57 -4.88
CA VAL A 210 -13.34 -15.28 -5.65
C VAL A 210 -13.47 -14.63 -7.03
N ILE A 211 -13.67 -15.44 -8.06
CA ILE A 211 -13.97 -15.03 -9.44
C ILE A 211 -15.23 -15.79 -9.87
N ASP A 212 -16.39 -15.15 -9.82
CA ASP A 212 -17.67 -15.81 -10.05
C ASP A 212 -18.70 -15.01 -10.85
N ARG A 213 -19.59 -15.67 -11.59
CA ARG A 213 -20.62 -15.04 -12.45
C ARG A 213 -20.07 -14.02 -13.44
N ASN A 214 -18.91 -14.29 -14.00
CA ASN A 214 -18.40 -13.58 -15.18
C ASN A 214 -18.77 -14.35 -16.44
N TRP A 215 -18.87 -13.65 -17.57
CA TRP A 215 -19.37 -14.19 -18.83
C TRP A 215 -18.50 -13.77 -20.03
N ALA A 216 -18.24 -14.72 -20.94
CA ALA A 216 -17.46 -14.47 -22.15
C ALA A 216 -18.11 -15.12 -23.39
N GLY A 217 -18.71 -14.31 -24.26
CA GLY A 217 -19.36 -14.80 -25.47
C GLY A 217 -20.33 -13.83 -26.13
N ASN A 218 -21.13 -14.34 -27.06
CA ASN A 218 -22.25 -13.65 -27.67
C ASN A 218 -23.59 -14.21 -27.16
N ASN A 219 -24.59 -13.34 -26.95
CA ASN A 219 -25.96 -13.76 -26.61
C ASN A 219 -26.73 -14.30 -27.82
N ASP A 220 -26.22 -14.06 -29.04
CA ASP A 220 -26.79 -14.48 -30.31
C ASP A 220 -25.76 -15.28 -31.14
N SER A 221 -25.64 -16.57 -30.82
CA SER A 221 -25.06 -17.64 -31.65
C SER A 221 -23.61 -17.53 -32.16
N TYR A 222 -22.75 -18.44 -31.68
CA TYR A 222 -21.84 -19.28 -32.48
C TYR A 222 -20.98 -18.61 -33.59
N GLU A 223 -20.51 -17.37 -33.42
CA GLU A 223 -19.49 -16.80 -34.31
C GLU A 223 -18.10 -17.26 -33.86
N SER A 224 -17.46 -18.10 -34.66
CA SER A 224 -16.24 -18.85 -34.30
C SER A 224 -14.97 -17.98 -34.34
N GLY A 225 -14.84 -17.04 -33.38
CA GLY A 225 -13.73 -16.09 -33.31
C GLY A 225 -13.24 -15.77 -31.89
N ALA A 226 -14.14 -15.54 -30.93
CA ALA A 226 -13.76 -15.27 -29.55
C ALA A 226 -13.23 -16.55 -28.88
N SER A 227 -12.06 -16.47 -28.25
CA SER A 227 -11.47 -17.52 -27.41
C SER A 227 -12.00 -17.36 -25.99
N GLY A 228 -13.33 -17.35 -25.88
CA GLY A 228 -14.11 -16.74 -24.81
C GLY A 228 -14.07 -17.47 -23.47
N GLY A 229 -12.89 -17.54 -22.84
CA GLY A 229 -12.77 -17.84 -21.41
C GLY A 229 -13.04 -16.60 -20.56
N GLU A 230 -13.68 -16.81 -19.43
CA GLU A 230 -14.07 -15.79 -18.44
C GLU A 230 -12.84 -15.32 -17.66
N ILE A 231 -11.86 -16.20 -17.46
CA ILE A 231 -10.46 -15.81 -17.33
C ILE A 231 -9.75 -16.18 -18.64
N PHE A 232 -9.26 -15.20 -19.39
CA PHE A 232 -8.39 -15.42 -20.54
C PHE A 232 -6.94 -15.11 -20.18
N ASN A 233 -6.08 -16.13 -20.19
CA ASN A 233 -4.65 -15.99 -19.90
C ASN A 233 -3.78 -16.32 -21.12
N SER A 234 -3.17 -15.30 -21.71
CA SER A 234 -2.05 -15.44 -22.66
C SER A 234 -0.69 -15.14 -22.03
N GLY A 235 -0.66 -14.48 -20.87
CA GLY A 235 0.52 -14.20 -20.06
C GLY A 235 0.84 -15.29 -19.02
N VAL A 236 1.17 -14.85 -17.80
CA VAL A 236 1.43 -15.74 -16.65
C VAL A 236 0.35 -15.53 -15.60
N LEU A 237 -0.38 -16.59 -15.23
CA LEU A 237 -1.42 -16.58 -14.21
C LEU A 237 -1.06 -17.50 -13.02
N THR A 238 -1.14 -16.99 -11.80
CA THR A 238 -0.96 -17.79 -10.57
C THR A 238 -2.17 -17.61 -9.65
N LEU A 239 -2.95 -18.68 -9.45
CA LEU A 239 -4.09 -18.70 -8.52
C LEU A 239 -3.67 -19.38 -7.21
N ILE A 240 -3.83 -18.68 -6.08
CA ILE A 240 -3.43 -19.15 -4.74
C ILE A 240 -4.63 -19.02 -3.78
N ASP A 241 -5.08 -20.11 -3.17
CA ASP A 241 -6.25 -20.11 -2.25
C ASP A 241 -7.51 -19.41 -2.83
N THR A 242 -7.67 -19.41 -4.16
CA THR A 242 -8.69 -18.66 -4.91
C THR A 242 -9.78 -19.61 -5.45
N ALA A 243 -11.02 -19.15 -5.49
CA ALA A 243 -12.14 -19.88 -6.10
C ALA A 243 -12.51 -19.27 -7.46
N VAL A 244 -12.76 -20.13 -8.45
CA VAL A 244 -13.34 -19.78 -9.76
C VAL A 244 -14.59 -20.63 -9.94
N SER A 245 -15.78 -20.01 -9.98
CA SER A 245 -17.07 -20.73 -9.92
C SER A 245 -18.24 -19.96 -10.49
N ASP A 246 -19.34 -20.61 -10.88
CA ASP A 246 -20.53 -19.96 -11.46
C ASP A 246 -20.25 -19.09 -12.71
N ASN A 247 -19.14 -19.30 -13.42
CA ASN A 247 -18.82 -18.58 -14.67
C ASN A 247 -19.37 -19.34 -15.89
N ASP A 248 -19.69 -18.63 -16.99
CA ASP A 248 -20.29 -19.18 -18.21
C ASP A 248 -19.60 -18.62 -19.46
N ALA A 249 -19.32 -19.48 -20.43
CA ALA A 249 -18.55 -19.14 -21.63
C ALA A 249 -18.93 -19.98 -22.84
N LEU A 250 -18.73 -19.44 -24.05
CA LEU A 250 -18.92 -20.21 -25.28
C LEU A 250 -17.79 -21.22 -25.55
N ASP A 251 -16.57 -20.97 -25.08
CA ASP A 251 -15.44 -21.88 -25.27
C ASP A 251 -14.44 -21.80 -24.09
N GLY A 252 -14.05 -22.95 -23.54
CA GLY A 252 -13.20 -23.05 -22.35
C GLY A 252 -13.90 -23.05 -20.97
N GLY A 253 -15.08 -22.41 -20.84
CA GLY A 253 -16.05 -22.67 -19.75
C GLY A 253 -15.57 -22.44 -18.32
N GLY A 254 -14.60 -21.55 -18.12
CA GLY A 254 -14.07 -21.14 -16.81
C GLY A 254 -12.74 -20.39 -16.96
N ILE A 255 -11.79 -21.02 -17.66
CA ILE A 255 -10.46 -20.45 -17.93
C ILE A 255 -9.95 -20.91 -19.31
N VAL A 256 -9.70 -19.96 -20.21
CA VAL A 256 -8.89 -20.20 -21.43
C VAL A 256 -7.44 -19.83 -21.15
N ASN A 257 -6.57 -20.83 -21.07
CA ASN A 257 -5.13 -20.61 -20.91
C ASN A 257 -4.38 -20.95 -22.21
N THR A 258 -3.89 -19.91 -22.89
CA THR A 258 -2.89 -20.02 -23.97
C THR A 258 -1.47 -19.76 -23.48
N GLY A 259 -1.32 -19.07 -22.34
CA GLY A 259 -0.05 -18.79 -21.66
C GLY A 259 0.37 -19.84 -20.63
N SER A 260 0.98 -19.38 -19.53
CA SER A 260 1.41 -20.22 -18.40
C SER A 260 0.48 -20.05 -17.20
N MET A 261 0.03 -21.14 -16.58
CA MET A 261 -0.86 -21.09 -15.42
C MET A 261 -0.42 -22.04 -14.29
N VAL A 262 -0.52 -21.56 -13.04
CA VAL A 262 -0.25 -22.32 -11.82
C VAL A 262 -1.45 -22.20 -10.87
N LEU A 263 -1.98 -23.34 -10.40
CA LEU A 263 -2.98 -23.39 -9.32
C LEU A 263 -2.36 -23.96 -8.05
N THR A 264 -2.56 -23.28 -6.91
CA THR A 264 -2.12 -23.73 -5.58
C THR A 264 -3.27 -23.56 -4.60
N ARG A 265 -3.80 -24.68 -4.07
CA ARG A 265 -4.96 -24.71 -3.13
C ARG A 265 -6.23 -23.99 -3.65
N SER A 266 -6.29 -23.74 -4.95
CA SER A 266 -7.40 -23.07 -5.63
C SER A 266 -8.40 -24.08 -6.20
N THR A 267 -9.65 -23.67 -6.36
CA THR A 267 -10.76 -24.51 -6.86
C THR A 267 -11.32 -23.91 -8.15
N ILE A 268 -11.62 -24.77 -9.12
CA ILE A 268 -12.49 -24.46 -10.26
C ILE A 268 -13.69 -25.42 -10.15
N SER A 269 -14.91 -24.92 -10.12
CA SER A 269 -16.14 -25.74 -10.09
C SER A 269 -17.31 -25.02 -10.77
N ASP A 270 -18.38 -25.74 -11.08
CA ASP A 270 -19.67 -25.14 -11.48
C ASP A 270 -19.55 -24.06 -12.57
N CYS A 271 -18.74 -24.40 -13.58
CA CYS A 271 -18.23 -23.54 -14.64
C CYS A 271 -18.66 -24.15 -15.97
N TRP A 272 -19.34 -23.37 -16.83
CA TRP A 272 -20.25 -23.90 -17.86
C TRP A 272 -19.87 -23.53 -19.28
N LEU A 273 -20.26 -24.39 -20.23
CA LEU A 273 -20.26 -24.07 -21.66
C LEU A 273 -21.69 -23.77 -22.11
N SER A 274 -21.94 -22.54 -22.54
CA SER A 274 -23.19 -22.13 -23.20
C SER A 274 -23.20 -22.58 -24.68
N ALA A 275 -24.36 -23.00 -25.19
CA ALA A 275 -24.52 -23.67 -26.48
C ALA A 275 -25.89 -23.47 -27.13
#